data_AF-A0A9E5KCZ3-F1
#
_entry.id   AF-A0A9E5KCZ3-F1
#
_cell.length_a   1.000
_cell.length_b   1.000
_cell.length_c   1.000
_cell.angle_alpha   90.00
_cell.angle_beta   90.00
_cell.angle_gamma   90.00
#
_symmetry.space_group_name_H-M   'P 1'
#
loop_
_entity.id
_entity.type
_entity.pdbx_description
1 polymer ?
#
loop_
_entity_poly.entity_id
_entity_poly.type
_entity_poly.pdbx_seq_one_letter_code
_entity_poly.pdbx_strand_id
1 'polypeptide(L)'
;MIESHLLTSLLFIALSALPGEQEARWWPQSVENRLIVAKDNRQELVKALTSVPKDQQKGMAFLVENMPDSDLLNLKASFLLTNHELAYKAKQQVPWGKEIPDDLFFNNVLPYANLDEKRDPWRKAFFDQCMPMIKDCKTPTEATQKLNSELFKTLKLRYAPQRRAPNLSPAESIAQGNASCTGLSIVLSDACRAVCIPTRIVGTPNWYDKRGNHTWLEIHDGGWHFTGACEADPNGLDRGWFVGDAAKAKHDSPEHAIYATSFRRTTVHFPLVWARDVTTVPGENITDRYAKKATSPPSTVRVFIKVLDQNQKRVVTAITVSSPTDTLIKLEGKTRGESADLNDFLTFDLAPDKEFTIKASTSEKKVRTGAAGSQQVVDFIIQAK
;
A
#
# COMPACT_ATOMS: atom_id res chain seq x y z
N MET A 1 -72.46 -57.81 30.37
CA MET A 1 -71.59 -58.22 29.26
C MET A 1 -71.41 -57.02 28.34
N ILE A 2 -70.17 -56.50 28.27
CA ILE A 2 -69.53 -55.85 27.10
C ILE A 2 -70.13 -54.49 26.64
N GLU A 3 -69.56 -53.36 27.10
CA GLU A 3 -68.60 -52.44 26.44
C GLU A 3 -69.24 -51.34 25.55
N SER A 4 -68.93 -50.06 25.86
CA SER A 4 -68.23 -49.14 24.94
C SER A 4 -68.18 -47.72 25.52
N HIS A 5 -67.05 -47.35 26.12
CA HIS A 5 -66.67 -45.94 26.27
C HIS A 5 -65.47 -45.69 25.36
N LEU A 6 -65.71 -44.93 24.29
CA LEU A 6 -64.67 -44.44 23.40
C LEU A 6 -63.87 -43.37 24.15
N LEU A 7 -62.62 -43.66 24.51
CA LEU A 7 -61.65 -42.66 24.95
C LEU A 7 -60.75 -42.31 23.76
N THR A 8 -60.94 -41.12 23.20
CA THR A 8 -60.08 -40.56 22.15
C THR A 8 -58.81 -40.01 22.80
N SER A 9 -57.75 -40.80 22.83
CA SER A 9 -56.42 -40.34 23.24
C SER A 9 -55.73 -39.63 22.06
N LEU A 10 -55.67 -38.30 22.11
CA LEU A 10 -54.78 -37.52 21.24
C LEU A 10 -53.32 -37.76 21.66
N LEU A 11 -52.59 -38.51 20.84
CA LEU A 11 -51.15 -38.69 20.97
C LEU A 11 -50.44 -37.42 20.46
N PHE A 12 -50.02 -36.53 21.36
CA PHE A 12 -49.06 -35.48 21.03
C PHE A 12 -47.69 -36.13 20.81
N ILE A 13 -47.32 -36.34 19.54
CA ILE A 13 -45.95 -36.67 19.16
C ILE A 13 -45.13 -35.38 19.35
N ALA A 14 -44.45 -35.26 20.49
CA ALA A 14 -43.38 -34.30 20.65
C ALA A 14 -42.23 -34.74 19.73
N LEU A 15 -42.06 -34.05 18.60
CA LEU A 15 -40.82 -34.12 17.83
C LEU A 15 -39.69 -33.56 18.71
N SER A 16 -39.00 -34.44 19.42
CA SER A 16 -37.71 -34.12 20.01
C SER A 16 -36.74 -33.88 18.85
N ALA A 17 -36.40 -32.61 18.60
CA ALA A 17 -35.27 -32.27 17.76
C ALA A 17 -34.03 -32.96 18.34
N LEU A 18 -33.46 -33.89 17.59
CA LEU A 18 -32.14 -34.44 17.90
C LEU A 18 -31.16 -33.26 17.94
N PRO A 19 -30.30 -33.13 18.97
CA PRO A 19 -29.24 -32.15 18.93
C PRO A 19 -28.35 -32.53 17.75
N GLY A 20 -28.37 -31.72 16.69
CA GLY A 20 -27.41 -31.85 15.61
C GLY A 20 -26.01 -31.81 16.22
N GLU A 21 -25.21 -32.82 15.92
CA GLU A 21 -23.80 -32.95 16.28
C GLU A 21 -23.05 -31.71 15.77
N GLN A 22 -22.96 -30.68 16.61
CA GLN A 22 -22.05 -29.58 16.39
C GLN A 22 -20.68 -30.14 16.71
N GLU A 23 -20.00 -30.74 15.72
CA GLU A 23 -18.58 -31.08 15.83
C GLU A 23 -17.89 -29.90 16.51
N ALA A 24 -17.17 -30.16 17.61
CA ALA A 24 -16.56 -29.13 18.43
C ALA A 24 -15.50 -28.38 17.62
N ARG A 25 -15.94 -27.37 16.87
CA ARG A 25 -15.08 -26.50 16.07
C ARG A 25 -14.12 -25.77 16.99
N TRP A 26 -12.85 -25.70 16.60
CA TRP A 26 -11.83 -25.01 17.39
C TRP A 26 -11.84 -23.49 17.16
N TRP A 27 -12.43 -23.02 16.06
CA TRP A 27 -12.43 -21.60 15.69
C TRP A 27 -13.55 -20.80 16.38
N PRO A 28 -13.37 -19.48 16.58
CA PRO A 28 -14.34 -18.64 17.25
C PRO A 28 -15.61 -18.41 16.42
N GLN A 29 -16.66 -17.91 17.09
CA GLN A 29 -17.94 -17.59 16.44
C GLN A 29 -17.80 -16.54 15.32
N SER A 30 -16.84 -15.62 15.42
CA SER A 30 -16.52 -14.63 14.38
C SER A 30 -16.16 -15.30 13.05
N VAL A 31 -15.32 -16.34 13.09
CA VAL A 31 -14.96 -17.15 11.92
C VAL A 31 -16.17 -17.91 11.41
N GLU A 32 -16.98 -18.52 12.28
CA GLU A 32 -18.19 -19.20 11.83
C GLU A 32 -19.13 -18.26 11.07
N ASN A 33 -19.34 -17.04 11.57
CA ASN A 33 -20.18 -16.06 10.91
C ASN A 33 -19.69 -15.76 9.49
N ARG A 34 -18.36 -15.75 9.26
CA ARG A 34 -17.78 -15.61 7.92
C ARG A 34 -17.96 -16.87 7.07
N LEU A 35 -17.86 -18.07 7.66
CA LEU A 35 -18.10 -19.34 6.95
C LEU A 35 -19.54 -19.45 6.40
N ILE A 36 -20.53 -18.85 7.07
CA ILE A 36 -21.91 -18.77 6.56
C ILE A 36 -21.98 -17.96 5.26
N VAL A 37 -21.23 -16.86 5.17
CA VAL A 37 -21.16 -16.01 3.95
C VAL A 37 -20.53 -16.75 2.77
N ALA A 38 -19.64 -17.71 3.02
CA ALA A 38 -18.94 -18.47 1.99
C ALA A 38 -19.85 -19.41 1.16
N LYS A 39 -21.08 -19.69 1.62
CA LYS A 39 -22.04 -20.58 0.94
C LYS A 39 -21.39 -21.92 0.55
N ASP A 40 -21.45 -22.30 -0.72
CA ASP A 40 -20.89 -23.55 -1.24
C ASP A 40 -19.36 -23.65 -1.05
N ASN A 41 -18.67 -22.51 -0.96
CA ASN A 41 -17.22 -22.47 -0.74
C ASN A 41 -16.82 -22.70 0.74
N ARG A 42 -17.78 -22.86 1.66
CA ARG A 42 -17.50 -23.16 3.08
C ARG A 42 -16.57 -24.35 3.26
N GLN A 43 -16.71 -25.39 2.43
CA GLN A 43 -15.90 -26.61 2.53
C GLN A 43 -14.41 -26.34 2.30
N GLU A 44 -14.07 -25.44 1.36
CA GLU A 44 -12.68 -25.03 1.10
C GLU A 44 -12.09 -24.28 2.30
N LEU A 45 -12.87 -23.39 2.91
CA LEU A 45 -12.41 -22.61 4.08
C LEU A 45 -12.27 -23.48 5.33
N VAL A 46 -13.19 -24.41 5.57
CA VAL A 46 -13.06 -25.40 6.66
C VAL A 46 -11.84 -26.27 6.44
N LYS A 47 -11.60 -26.76 5.22
CA LYS A 47 -10.40 -27.51 4.88
C LYS A 47 -9.14 -26.70 5.21
N ALA A 48 -9.08 -25.43 4.83
CA ALA A 48 -7.97 -24.56 5.19
C ALA A 48 -7.77 -24.43 6.72
N LEU A 49 -8.85 -24.23 7.48
CA LEU A 49 -8.84 -24.13 8.95
C LEU A 49 -8.37 -25.43 9.63
N THR A 50 -8.70 -26.60 9.08
CA THR A 50 -8.36 -27.90 9.68
C THR A 50 -7.02 -28.47 9.21
N SER A 51 -6.47 -27.97 8.09
CA SER A 51 -5.24 -28.50 7.50
C SER A 51 -3.96 -27.77 7.91
N VAL A 52 -4.06 -26.63 8.62
CA VAL A 52 -2.87 -25.94 9.16
C VAL A 52 -2.40 -26.56 10.49
N PRO A 53 -1.10 -26.46 10.82
CA PRO A 53 -0.58 -26.87 12.13
C PRO A 53 -1.29 -26.18 13.29
N LYS A 54 -1.42 -26.87 14.44
CA LYS A 54 -2.17 -26.39 15.62
C LYS A 54 -1.69 -25.02 16.12
N ASP A 55 -0.39 -24.79 16.13
CA ASP A 55 0.24 -23.53 16.54
C ASP A 55 0.02 -22.38 15.53
N GLN A 56 -0.44 -22.70 14.30
CA GLN A 56 -0.66 -21.72 13.23
C GLN A 56 -2.15 -21.51 12.89
N GLN A 57 -3.03 -22.21 13.60
CA GLN A 57 -4.49 -22.14 13.47
C GLN A 57 -5.02 -20.72 13.62
N LYS A 58 -4.52 -19.96 14.61
CA LYS A 58 -4.92 -18.56 14.83
C LYS A 58 -4.69 -17.68 13.61
N GLY A 59 -3.61 -17.89 12.86
CA GLY A 59 -3.34 -17.14 11.63
C GLY A 59 -4.33 -17.46 10.52
N MET A 60 -4.70 -18.74 10.33
CA MET A 60 -5.71 -19.10 9.32
C MET A 60 -7.11 -18.61 9.72
N ALA A 61 -7.47 -18.70 11.01
CA ALA A 61 -8.69 -18.10 11.54
C ALA A 61 -8.73 -16.59 11.27
N PHE A 62 -7.62 -15.88 11.52
CA PHE A 62 -7.53 -14.45 11.23
C PHE A 62 -7.80 -14.14 9.75
N LEU A 63 -7.24 -14.92 8.81
CA LEU A 63 -7.49 -14.73 7.39
C LEU A 63 -8.97 -14.92 7.05
N VAL A 64 -9.60 -16.02 7.49
CA VAL A 64 -11.03 -16.31 7.23
C VAL A 64 -11.94 -15.26 7.87
N GLU A 65 -11.60 -14.81 9.08
CA GLU A 65 -12.36 -13.78 9.79
C GLU A 65 -12.35 -12.43 9.06
N ASN A 66 -11.26 -12.09 8.35
CA ASN A 66 -11.02 -10.73 7.87
C ASN A 66 -10.98 -10.57 6.34
N MET A 67 -10.81 -11.64 5.56
CA MET A 67 -10.83 -11.57 4.10
C MET A 67 -12.15 -11.00 3.56
N PRO A 68 -12.17 -10.35 2.38
CA PRO A 68 -13.40 -9.82 1.80
C PRO A 68 -14.36 -10.94 1.36
N ASP A 69 -15.64 -10.61 1.22
CA ASP A 69 -16.68 -11.59 0.88
C ASP A 69 -16.43 -12.26 -0.48
N SER A 70 -15.86 -11.52 -1.44
CA SER A 70 -15.42 -12.10 -2.73
C SER A 70 -14.42 -13.24 -2.53
N ASP A 71 -13.53 -13.14 -1.55
CA ASP A 71 -12.52 -14.16 -1.29
C ASP A 71 -13.13 -15.35 -0.55
N LEU A 72 -14.05 -15.11 0.39
CA LEU A 72 -14.81 -16.18 1.05
C LEU A 72 -15.58 -17.05 0.07
N LEU A 73 -16.14 -16.43 -0.98
CA LEU A 73 -16.96 -17.12 -1.98
C LEU A 73 -16.13 -17.90 -3.01
N ASN A 74 -14.84 -17.54 -3.21
CA ASN A 74 -14.10 -18.01 -4.38
C ASN A 74 -12.73 -18.65 -4.09
N LEU A 75 -12.07 -18.30 -2.98
CA LEU A 75 -10.72 -18.82 -2.71
C LEU A 75 -10.74 -20.29 -2.32
N LYS A 76 -9.79 -21.02 -2.90
CA LYS A 76 -9.55 -22.44 -2.62
C LYS A 76 -8.64 -22.62 -1.42
N ALA A 77 -8.83 -23.72 -0.71
CA ALA A 77 -8.00 -24.12 0.43
C ALA A 77 -6.52 -24.16 0.03
N SER A 78 -6.21 -24.69 -1.15
CA SER A 78 -4.84 -24.79 -1.66
C SER A 78 -4.14 -23.43 -1.76
N PHE A 79 -4.84 -22.38 -2.20
CA PHE A 79 -4.30 -21.03 -2.30
C PHE A 79 -3.98 -20.44 -0.92
N LEU A 80 -4.91 -20.61 0.04
CA LEU A 80 -4.74 -20.15 1.41
C LEU A 80 -3.60 -20.90 2.13
N LEU A 81 -3.60 -22.24 2.02
CA LEU A 81 -2.59 -23.10 2.62
C LEU A 81 -1.19 -22.80 2.08
N THR A 82 -1.05 -22.63 0.76
CA THR A 82 0.25 -22.29 0.15
C THR A 82 0.77 -20.94 0.65
N ASN A 83 -0.09 -19.91 0.70
CA ASN A 83 0.31 -18.60 1.20
C ASN A 83 0.68 -18.64 2.69
N HIS A 84 -0.11 -19.34 3.48
CA HIS A 84 0.11 -19.51 4.92
C HIS A 84 1.42 -20.25 5.20
N GLU A 85 1.65 -21.40 4.57
CA GLU A 85 2.89 -22.18 4.71
C GLU A 85 4.13 -21.32 4.40
N LEU A 86 4.11 -20.59 3.28
CA LEU A 86 5.23 -19.73 2.88
C LEU A 86 5.44 -18.55 3.84
N ALA A 87 4.37 -17.98 4.40
CA ALA A 87 4.47 -16.92 5.40
C ALA A 87 5.19 -17.41 6.68
N TYR A 88 4.79 -18.57 7.20
CA TYR A 88 5.39 -19.16 8.39
C TYR A 88 6.81 -19.67 8.12
N LYS A 89 7.06 -20.22 6.92
CA LYS A 89 8.41 -20.58 6.48
C LYS A 89 9.34 -19.35 6.49
N ALA A 90 8.91 -18.22 5.93
CA ALA A 90 9.68 -16.98 5.98
C ALA A 90 9.91 -16.52 7.43
N LYS A 91 8.87 -16.54 8.28
CA LYS A 91 8.96 -16.19 9.71
C LYS A 91 10.01 -17.03 10.46
N GLN A 92 10.21 -18.29 10.07
CA GLN A 92 11.21 -19.16 10.69
C GLN A 92 12.64 -18.95 10.17
N GLN A 93 12.80 -18.43 8.96
CA GLN A 93 14.11 -18.37 8.28
C GLN A 93 14.83 -17.02 8.45
N VAL A 94 14.11 -15.93 8.62
CA VAL A 94 14.71 -14.59 8.74
C VAL A 94 15.02 -14.23 10.20
N PRO A 95 16.09 -13.44 10.46
CA PRO A 95 16.54 -13.16 11.83
C PRO A 95 15.50 -12.41 12.68
N TRP A 96 14.71 -11.51 12.07
CA TRP A 96 13.66 -10.74 12.76
C TRP A 96 12.35 -11.51 12.96
N GLY A 97 12.18 -12.68 12.35
CA GLY A 97 10.87 -13.35 12.29
C GLY A 97 10.33 -13.78 13.67
N LYS A 98 11.22 -14.06 14.63
CA LYS A 98 10.87 -14.38 16.02
C LYS A 98 10.44 -13.17 16.84
N GLU A 99 10.82 -11.97 16.44
CA GLU A 99 10.53 -10.72 17.16
C GLU A 99 9.18 -10.12 16.76
N ILE A 100 8.61 -10.55 15.63
CA ILE A 100 7.32 -10.07 15.12
C ILE A 100 6.18 -10.68 15.96
N PRO A 101 5.39 -9.84 16.68
CA PRO A 101 4.22 -10.31 17.40
C PRO A 101 3.16 -10.88 16.46
N ASP A 102 2.38 -11.85 16.95
CA ASP A 102 1.37 -12.54 16.12
C ASP A 102 0.34 -11.59 15.50
N ASP A 103 -0.15 -10.58 16.23
CA ASP A 103 -1.10 -9.62 15.68
C ASP A 103 -0.54 -8.83 14.49
N LEU A 104 0.74 -8.43 14.58
CA LEU A 104 1.43 -7.73 13.50
C LEU A 104 1.71 -8.68 12.32
N PHE A 105 2.14 -9.91 12.61
CA PHE A 105 2.34 -10.93 11.58
C PHE A 105 1.04 -11.24 10.83
N PHE A 106 -0.07 -11.46 11.54
CA PHE A 106 -1.37 -11.77 10.95
C PHE A 106 -1.90 -10.64 10.09
N ASN A 107 -1.74 -9.39 10.52
CA ASN A 107 -2.30 -8.24 9.81
C ASN A 107 -1.41 -7.71 8.67
N ASN A 108 -0.08 -7.88 8.78
CA ASN A 108 0.87 -7.16 7.92
C ASN A 108 1.88 -8.04 7.20
N VAL A 109 1.90 -9.37 7.44
CA VAL A 109 2.78 -10.33 6.74
C VAL A 109 1.99 -11.47 6.08
N LEU A 110 1.13 -12.11 6.86
CA LEU A 110 0.33 -13.26 6.45
C LEU A 110 -0.65 -12.97 5.28
N PRO A 111 -1.24 -11.77 5.13
CA PRO A 111 -2.21 -11.54 4.07
C PRO A 111 -1.65 -11.69 2.66
N TYR A 112 -2.43 -12.31 1.78
CA TYR A 112 -2.09 -12.61 0.39
C TYR A 112 -2.43 -11.46 -0.59
N ALA A 113 -2.94 -10.34 -0.07
CA ALA A 113 -3.29 -9.14 -0.84
C ALA A 113 -3.11 -7.88 0.02
N ASN A 114 -3.05 -6.73 -0.62
CA ASN A 114 -2.90 -5.41 0.00
C ASN A 114 -4.16 -4.56 -0.13
N LEU A 115 -4.85 -4.61 -1.28
CA LEU A 115 -6.04 -3.85 -1.65
C LEU A 115 -7.06 -4.79 -2.33
N ASP A 116 -7.76 -4.28 -3.35
CA ASP A 116 -8.71 -5.00 -4.21
C ASP A 116 -8.03 -5.60 -5.47
N GLU A 117 -6.70 -5.72 -5.52
CA GLU A 117 -6.01 -6.30 -6.66
C GLU A 117 -6.41 -7.75 -6.91
N LYS A 118 -6.36 -8.17 -8.17
CA LYS A 118 -6.60 -9.57 -8.54
C LYS A 118 -5.69 -10.48 -7.72
N ARG A 119 -6.27 -11.56 -7.18
CA ARG A 119 -5.53 -12.50 -6.34
C ARG A 119 -4.55 -13.31 -7.19
N ASP A 120 -3.27 -13.17 -6.87
CA ASP A 120 -2.16 -13.83 -7.54
C ASP A 120 -1.39 -14.75 -6.57
N PRO A 121 -0.84 -15.88 -7.03
CA PRO A 121 0.03 -16.74 -6.22
C PRO A 121 1.48 -16.20 -6.16
N TRP A 122 1.64 -14.90 -5.87
CA TRP A 122 2.92 -14.18 -5.93
C TRP A 122 3.95 -14.68 -4.90
N ARG A 123 3.48 -15.13 -3.73
CA ARG A 123 4.33 -15.36 -2.54
C ARG A 123 5.47 -16.34 -2.80
N LYS A 124 5.23 -17.40 -3.56
CA LYS A 124 6.28 -18.39 -3.87
C LYS A 124 7.39 -17.78 -4.73
N ALA A 125 7.02 -17.09 -5.80
CA ALA A 125 7.98 -16.47 -6.71
C ALA A 125 8.80 -15.40 -6.01
N PHE A 126 8.15 -14.54 -5.21
CA PHE A 126 8.86 -13.52 -4.44
C PHE A 126 9.70 -14.11 -3.31
N PHE A 127 9.25 -15.17 -2.62
CA PHE A 127 10.07 -15.84 -1.62
C PHE A 127 11.37 -16.34 -2.23
N ASP A 128 11.29 -17.09 -3.34
CA ASP A 128 12.46 -17.68 -4.01
C ASP A 128 13.42 -16.60 -4.53
N GLN A 129 12.90 -15.48 -5.01
CA GLN A 129 13.69 -14.38 -5.56
C GLN A 129 14.29 -13.46 -4.47
N CYS A 130 13.53 -13.18 -3.41
CA CYS A 130 13.90 -12.17 -2.41
C CYS A 130 14.74 -12.73 -1.26
N MET A 131 14.54 -13.99 -0.85
CA MET A 131 15.33 -14.60 0.24
C MET A 131 16.85 -14.55 -0.02
N PRO A 132 17.35 -14.85 -1.24
CA PRO A 132 18.78 -14.70 -1.55
C PRO A 132 19.27 -13.25 -1.52
N MET A 133 18.42 -12.28 -1.87
CA MET A 133 18.78 -10.85 -1.89
C MET A 133 19.03 -10.31 -0.48
N ILE A 134 18.28 -10.81 0.51
CA ILE A 134 18.32 -10.32 1.90
C ILE A 134 19.20 -11.17 2.82
N LYS A 135 19.95 -12.15 2.28
CA LYS A 135 20.70 -13.15 3.08
C LYS A 135 21.65 -12.55 4.13
N ASP A 136 22.21 -11.37 3.84
CA ASP A 136 23.18 -10.69 4.69
C ASP A 136 22.54 -9.62 5.59
N CYS A 137 21.26 -9.27 5.34
CA CYS A 137 20.51 -8.30 6.12
C CYS A 137 20.15 -8.86 7.50
N LYS A 138 20.18 -8.00 8.51
CA LYS A 138 19.89 -8.34 9.91
C LYS A 138 18.57 -7.77 10.40
N THR A 139 18.08 -6.71 9.78
CA THR A 139 16.84 -6.03 10.16
C THR A 139 15.85 -5.95 9.00
N PRO A 140 14.55 -5.80 9.30
CA PRO A 140 13.54 -5.47 8.29
C PRO A 140 13.93 -4.22 7.48
N THR A 141 14.48 -3.19 8.13
CA THR A 141 14.93 -1.96 7.46
C THR A 141 15.99 -2.21 6.39
N GLU A 142 17.05 -2.94 6.73
CA GLU A 142 18.14 -3.27 5.78
C GLU A 142 17.60 -4.09 4.61
N ALA A 143 16.77 -5.08 4.90
CA ALA A 143 16.16 -5.95 3.89
C ALA A 143 15.22 -5.17 2.95
N THR A 144 14.36 -4.29 3.47
CA THR A 144 13.50 -3.43 2.65
C THR A 144 14.31 -2.50 1.75
N GLN A 145 15.38 -1.86 2.26
CA GLN A 145 16.24 -1.00 1.44
C GLN A 145 16.92 -1.79 0.31
N LYS A 146 17.44 -2.98 0.64
CA LYS A 146 18.04 -3.88 -0.34
C LYS A 146 17.05 -4.26 -1.43
N LEU A 147 15.87 -4.74 -1.06
CA LEU A 147 14.80 -5.10 -2.00
C LEU A 147 14.39 -3.90 -2.87
N ASN A 148 14.16 -2.73 -2.27
CA ASN A 148 13.72 -1.55 -3.02
C ASN A 148 14.78 -1.08 -4.04
N SER A 149 16.07 -1.24 -3.73
CA SER A 149 17.18 -0.82 -4.62
C SER A 149 17.48 -1.79 -5.78
N GLU A 150 17.06 -3.06 -5.67
CA GLU A 150 17.43 -4.13 -6.60
C GLU A 150 16.24 -4.77 -7.31
N LEU A 151 15.15 -5.03 -6.59
CA LEU A 151 14.02 -5.85 -7.07
C LEU A 151 13.43 -5.32 -8.37
N PHE A 152 13.16 -4.02 -8.45
CA PHE A 152 12.55 -3.40 -9.63
C PHE A 152 13.43 -3.53 -10.88
N LYS A 153 14.75 -3.48 -10.72
CA LYS A 153 15.69 -3.73 -11.82
C LYS A 153 15.63 -5.19 -12.27
N THR A 154 15.60 -6.12 -11.33
CA THR A 154 15.46 -7.56 -11.62
C THR A 154 14.14 -7.87 -12.32
N LEU A 155 13.04 -7.27 -11.88
CA LEU A 155 11.72 -7.44 -12.46
C LEU A 155 11.52 -6.66 -13.78
N LYS A 156 12.48 -5.81 -14.16
CA LYS A 156 12.35 -4.86 -15.29
C LYS A 156 11.08 -4.01 -15.19
N LEU A 157 10.72 -3.64 -13.97
CA LEU A 157 9.53 -2.90 -13.63
C LEU A 157 9.91 -1.47 -13.27
N ARG A 158 9.18 -0.48 -13.80
CA ARG A 158 9.40 0.94 -13.52
C ARG A 158 8.09 1.68 -13.32
N TYR A 159 8.17 2.89 -12.77
CA TYR A 159 7.02 3.80 -12.79
C TYR A 159 6.66 4.18 -14.23
N ALA A 160 5.36 4.15 -14.54
CA ALA A 160 4.80 4.88 -15.67
C ALA A 160 3.33 5.23 -15.38
N PRO A 161 2.86 6.42 -15.78
CA PRO A 161 1.46 6.78 -15.61
C PRO A 161 0.55 6.00 -16.56
N GLN A 162 1.00 5.68 -17.79
CA GLN A 162 0.23 4.91 -18.75
C GLN A 162 0.13 3.46 -18.32
N ARG A 163 -1.10 2.96 -18.16
CA ARG A 163 -1.38 1.60 -17.72
C ARG A 163 -2.73 1.11 -18.21
N ARG A 164 -2.89 -0.20 -18.36
CA ARG A 164 -4.15 -0.80 -18.82
C ARG A 164 -5.31 -0.70 -17.82
N ALA A 165 -5.00 -0.59 -16.53
CA ALA A 165 -5.98 -0.48 -15.45
C ALA A 165 -5.36 0.28 -14.25
N PRO A 166 -6.18 0.95 -13.41
CA PRO A 166 -5.69 1.72 -12.27
C PRO A 166 -5.13 0.85 -11.15
N ASN A 167 -5.70 -0.35 -10.96
CA ASN A 167 -5.25 -1.36 -10.01
C ASN A 167 -4.79 -2.61 -10.78
N LEU A 168 -3.56 -3.05 -10.50
CA LEU A 168 -2.93 -4.19 -11.15
C LEU A 168 -2.34 -5.09 -10.07
N SER A 169 -2.52 -6.39 -10.24
CA SER A 169 -1.79 -7.37 -9.44
C SER A 169 -0.28 -7.35 -9.74
N PRO A 170 0.55 -7.99 -8.89
CA PRO A 170 1.98 -8.09 -9.14
C PRO A 170 2.31 -8.71 -10.51
N ALA A 171 1.66 -9.82 -10.88
CA ALA A 171 1.96 -10.49 -12.15
C ALA A 171 1.61 -9.61 -13.35
N GLU A 172 0.48 -8.91 -13.28
CA GLU A 172 0.04 -8.00 -14.34
C GLU A 172 0.96 -6.78 -14.49
N SER A 173 1.43 -6.23 -13.36
CA SER A 173 2.40 -5.12 -13.35
C SER A 173 3.74 -5.54 -13.96
N ILE A 174 4.25 -6.72 -13.57
CA ILE A 174 5.50 -7.28 -14.09
C ILE A 174 5.38 -7.58 -15.58
N ALA A 175 4.29 -8.19 -16.02
CA ALA A 175 4.07 -8.53 -17.43
C ALA A 175 4.03 -7.29 -18.34
N GLN A 176 3.48 -6.17 -17.86
CA GLN A 176 3.46 -4.90 -18.59
C GLN A 176 4.81 -4.15 -18.53
N GLY A 177 5.65 -4.43 -17.53
CA GLY A 177 6.95 -3.78 -17.31
C GLY A 177 6.85 -2.35 -16.77
N ASN A 178 5.64 -1.89 -16.42
CA ASN A 178 5.45 -0.61 -15.73
C ASN A 178 4.20 -0.62 -14.83
N ALA A 179 4.19 0.26 -13.82
CA ALA A 179 3.09 0.40 -12.87
C ALA A 179 2.97 1.83 -12.32
N SER A 180 1.83 2.15 -11.70
CA SER A 180 1.62 3.37 -10.92
C SER A 180 2.29 3.29 -9.54
N CYS A 181 2.26 4.39 -8.78
CA CYS A 181 2.70 4.40 -7.38
C CYS A 181 2.02 3.31 -6.53
N THR A 182 0.72 3.06 -6.75
CA THR A 182 0.00 1.96 -6.12
C THR A 182 0.55 0.59 -6.53
N GLY A 183 0.68 0.32 -7.84
CA GLY A 183 1.15 -0.99 -8.30
C GLY A 183 2.59 -1.31 -7.89
N LEU A 184 3.48 -0.31 -7.91
CA LEU A 184 4.84 -0.44 -7.37
C LEU A 184 4.83 -0.72 -5.85
N SER A 185 3.95 -0.04 -5.11
CA SER A 185 3.82 -0.25 -3.66
C SER A 185 3.28 -1.64 -3.33
N ILE A 186 2.33 -2.18 -4.10
CA ILE A 186 1.86 -3.57 -3.99
C ILE A 186 3.03 -4.54 -4.21
N VAL A 187 3.78 -4.38 -5.30
CA VAL A 187 4.92 -5.26 -5.62
C VAL A 187 5.98 -5.25 -4.52
N LEU A 188 6.37 -4.08 -4.01
CA LEU A 188 7.36 -4.00 -2.93
C LEU A 188 6.82 -4.53 -1.60
N SER A 189 5.54 -4.27 -1.28
CA SER A 189 4.88 -4.82 -0.10
C SER A 189 4.88 -6.34 -0.14
N ASP A 190 4.49 -6.94 -1.25
CA ASP A 190 4.46 -8.39 -1.44
C ASP A 190 5.86 -9.00 -1.35
N ALA A 191 6.88 -8.37 -1.94
CA ALA A 191 8.27 -8.80 -1.79
C ALA A 191 8.75 -8.75 -0.34
N CYS A 192 8.41 -7.70 0.40
CA CYS A 192 8.71 -7.57 1.82
C CYS A 192 7.99 -8.66 2.63
N ARG A 193 6.69 -8.88 2.40
CA ARG A 193 5.90 -9.91 3.07
C ARG A 193 6.40 -11.33 2.77
N ALA A 194 6.91 -11.56 1.57
CA ALA A 194 7.51 -12.85 1.19
C ALA A 194 8.75 -13.19 2.02
N VAL A 195 9.46 -12.18 2.57
CA VAL A 195 10.60 -12.36 3.49
C VAL A 195 10.24 -11.96 4.93
N CYS A 196 8.96 -12.07 5.28
CA CYS A 196 8.43 -11.81 6.63
C CYS A 196 8.73 -10.39 7.18
N ILE A 197 8.69 -9.37 6.33
CA ILE A 197 8.72 -7.96 6.77
C ILE A 197 7.27 -7.47 6.88
N PRO A 198 6.82 -6.98 8.05
CA PRO A 198 5.46 -6.45 8.18
C PRO A 198 5.30 -5.16 7.40
N THR A 199 4.32 -5.11 6.50
CA THR A 199 4.06 -3.94 5.66
C THR A 199 2.58 -3.54 5.63
N ARG A 200 2.35 -2.26 5.34
CA ARG A 200 1.04 -1.73 4.94
C ARG A 200 1.19 -0.69 3.84
N ILE A 201 0.18 -0.62 2.98
CA ILE A 201 0.12 0.40 1.93
C ILE A 201 -0.37 1.68 2.59
N VAL A 202 0.26 2.80 2.25
CA VAL A 202 -0.10 4.12 2.75
C VAL A 202 -0.38 5.02 1.58
N GLY A 203 -1.37 5.90 1.68
CA GLY A 203 -1.67 6.83 0.60
C GLY A 203 -2.56 7.98 1.00
N THR A 204 -2.55 9.00 0.14
CA THR A 204 -3.51 10.10 0.18
C THR A 204 -4.35 10.08 -1.10
N PRO A 205 -5.70 10.25 -1.02
CA PRO A 205 -6.56 10.31 -2.20
C PRO A 205 -6.24 11.50 -3.09
N ASN A 206 -5.85 12.60 -2.46
CA ASN A 206 -5.50 13.83 -3.14
C ASN A 206 -4.65 14.68 -2.20
N TRP A 207 -3.51 15.16 -2.67
CA TRP A 207 -2.72 16.14 -1.92
C TRP A 207 -3.55 17.38 -1.54
N TYR A 208 -3.13 18.10 -0.49
CA TYR A 208 -3.80 19.32 0.00
C TYR A 208 -4.01 20.40 -1.07
N ASP A 209 -3.21 20.37 -2.15
CA ASP A 209 -3.23 21.27 -3.30
C ASP A 209 -3.93 20.67 -4.53
N LYS A 210 -4.60 19.53 -4.37
CA LYS A 210 -5.45 18.86 -5.37
C LYS A 210 -4.73 18.35 -6.62
N ARG A 211 -3.41 18.19 -6.58
CA ARG A 211 -2.62 17.73 -7.75
C ARG A 211 -2.69 16.24 -8.04
N GLY A 212 -3.42 15.47 -7.23
CA GLY A 212 -3.65 14.05 -7.43
C GLY A 212 -3.27 13.21 -6.21
N ASN A 213 -3.47 11.91 -6.35
CA ASN A 213 -3.19 10.92 -5.32
C ASN A 213 -1.71 10.53 -5.30
N HIS A 214 -1.28 9.93 -4.20
CA HIS A 214 -0.02 9.19 -4.15
C HIS A 214 -0.10 8.05 -3.14
N THR A 215 0.63 6.98 -3.43
CA THR A 215 0.67 5.75 -2.64
C THR A 215 2.12 5.35 -2.43
N TRP A 216 2.46 5.02 -1.19
CA TRP A 216 3.75 4.49 -0.76
C TRP A 216 3.51 3.32 0.22
N LEU A 217 4.54 2.90 0.94
CA LEU A 217 4.42 1.83 1.93
C LEU A 217 5.08 2.22 3.26
N GLU A 218 4.57 1.61 4.33
CA GLU A 218 5.24 1.55 5.62
C GLU A 218 5.66 0.12 5.91
N ILE A 219 6.84 -0.02 6.52
CA ILE A 219 7.36 -1.27 7.09
C ILE A 219 7.47 -1.13 8.60
N HIS A 220 7.42 -2.23 9.34
CA HIS A 220 7.59 -2.22 10.79
C HIS A 220 8.95 -2.77 11.22
N ASP A 221 9.73 -1.96 11.93
CA ASP A 221 11.03 -2.32 12.52
C ASP A 221 11.23 -1.54 13.84
N GLY A 222 10.75 -2.08 14.96
CA GLY A 222 10.63 -1.34 16.23
C GLY A 222 9.61 -0.17 16.22
N GLY A 223 9.05 0.13 15.05
CA GLY A 223 8.02 1.13 14.78
C GLY A 223 7.72 1.19 13.29
N TRP A 224 6.75 2.00 12.88
CA TRP A 224 6.39 2.17 11.48
C TRP A 224 7.29 3.19 10.78
N HIS A 225 7.96 2.77 9.71
CA HIS A 225 8.85 3.58 8.88
C HIS A 225 8.38 3.57 7.43
N PHE A 226 8.46 4.70 6.71
CA PHE A 226 7.97 4.79 5.33
C PHE A 226 9.07 4.74 4.27
N THR A 227 8.71 4.32 3.06
CA THR A 227 9.55 4.43 1.87
C THR A 227 8.71 4.48 0.60
N GLY A 228 9.19 5.18 -0.42
CA GLY A 228 8.62 5.14 -1.77
C GLY A 228 9.00 3.86 -2.51
N ALA A 229 8.11 3.32 -3.32
CA ALA A 229 8.38 2.10 -4.09
C ALA A 229 9.12 2.41 -5.39
N CYS A 230 10.22 1.72 -5.66
CA CYS A 230 11.16 2.02 -6.75
C CYS A 230 11.91 3.36 -6.56
N GLU A 231 11.94 3.86 -5.32
CA GLU A 231 12.50 5.16 -4.93
C GLU A 231 13.43 5.00 -3.72
N ALA A 232 14.29 3.97 -3.72
CA ALA A 232 15.20 3.71 -2.62
C ALA A 232 16.13 4.91 -2.33
N ASP A 233 16.12 5.39 -1.09
CA ASP A 233 17.01 6.45 -0.61
C ASP A 233 18.25 5.81 0.04
N PRO A 234 19.48 6.17 -0.37
CA PRO A 234 20.71 5.59 0.17
C PRO A 234 20.95 5.92 1.65
N ASN A 235 20.26 6.93 2.21
CA ASN A 235 20.35 7.29 3.62
C ASN A 235 19.31 6.54 4.48
N GLY A 236 18.45 5.75 3.84
CA GLY A 236 17.50 4.85 4.48
C GLY A 236 16.06 5.33 4.48
N LEU A 237 15.25 4.70 5.32
CA LEU A 237 13.79 4.94 5.39
C LEU A 237 13.45 6.33 5.93
N ASP A 238 12.15 6.65 5.95
CA ASP A 238 11.58 7.94 6.36
C ASP A 238 12.07 9.12 5.54
N ARG A 239 12.34 8.83 4.26
CA ARG A 239 12.76 9.81 3.25
C ARG A 239 11.96 9.59 1.98
N GLY A 240 11.66 10.70 1.31
CA GLY A 240 10.86 10.71 0.10
C GLY A 240 10.57 12.13 -0.34
N TRP A 241 10.38 12.32 -1.64
CA TRP A 241 10.04 13.63 -2.21
C TRP A 241 8.69 14.17 -1.67
N PHE A 242 7.79 13.26 -1.26
CA PHE A 242 6.44 13.58 -0.79
C PHE A 242 6.36 14.05 0.67
N VAL A 243 7.44 13.97 1.46
CA VAL A 243 7.42 14.24 2.92
C VAL A 243 6.89 15.63 3.23
N GLY A 244 7.31 16.64 2.45
CA GLY A 244 6.87 18.02 2.64
C GLY A 244 5.37 18.24 2.36
N ASP A 245 4.78 17.43 1.48
CA ASP A 245 3.36 17.51 1.14
C ASP A 245 2.50 16.65 2.08
N ALA A 246 3.02 15.50 2.50
CA ALA A 246 2.42 14.67 3.55
C ALA A 246 2.31 15.43 4.89
N ALA A 247 3.29 16.29 5.19
CA ALA A 247 3.26 17.17 6.36
C ALA A 247 2.08 18.17 6.36
N LYS A 248 1.44 18.39 5.22
CA LYS A 248 0.29 19.30 5.04
C LYS A 248 -1.05 18.56 4.93
N ALA A 249 -1.05 17.24 5.13
CA ALA A 249 -2.27 16.45 5.16
C ALA A 249 -3.22 16.92 6.27
N LYS A 250 -4.52 16.69 6.06
CA LYS A 250 -5.59 17.21 6.93
C LYS A 250 -6.42 16.06 7.47
N HIS A 251 -6.32 15.81 8.78
CA HIS A 251 -6.97 14.67 9.44
C HIS A 251 -8.48 14.61 9.17
N ASP A 252 -9.15 15.77 9.30
CA ASP A 252 -10.62 15.88 9.20
C ASP A 252 -11.13 16.05 7.76
N SER A 253 -10.25 15.91 6.76
CA SER A 253 -10.59 16.04 5.36
C SER A 253 -10.34 14.70 4.66
N PRO A 254 -11.36 13.85 4.45
CA PRO A 254 -11.15 12.53 3.87
C PRO A 254 -10.41 12.53 2.53
N GLU A 255 -10.60 13.58 1.72
CA GLU A 255 -9.88 13.77 0.45
C GLU A 255 -8.37 14.02 0.63
N HIS A 256 -7.97 14.64 1.74
CA HIS A 256 -6.61 15.16 2.00
C HIS A 256 -5.93 14.54 3.22
N ALA A 257 -6.55 13.52 3.81
CA ALA A 257 -5.99 12.72 4.88
C ALA A 257 -5.00 11.69 4.31
N ILE A 258 -4.25 11.05 5.21
CA ILE A 258 -3.37 9.93 4.90
C ILE A 258 -3.90 8.68 5.58
N TYR A 259 -4.05 7.62 4.79
CA TYR A 259 -4.59 6.35 5.23
C TYR A 259 -3.55 5.25 5.10
N ALA A 260 -3.57 4.29 6.02
CA ALA A 260 -2.86 3.02 5.88
C ALA A 260 -3.84 1.85 5.76
N THR A 261 -3.50 0.84 4.98
CA THR A 261 -4.32 -0.37 4.85
C THR A 261 -4.22 -1.25 6.09
N SER A 262 -5.31 -1.97 6.36
CA SER A 262 -5.38 -3.03 7.36
C SER A 262 -6.07 -4.23 6.72
N PHE A 263 -5.57 -5.45 6.99
CA PHE A 263 -6.32 -6.64 6.60
C PHE A 263 -7.43 -6.91 7.61
N ARG A 264 -7.17 -6.65 8.89
CA ARG A 264 -8.17 -6.66 9.96
C ARG A 264 -9.26 -5.65 9.63
N ARG A 265 -10.51 -6.05 9.77
CA ARG A 265 -11.67 -5.16 9.57
C ARG A 265 -11.62 -3.99 10.55
N THR A 266 -11.84 -2.79 10.03
CA THR A 266 -11.89 -1.53 10.80
C THR A 266 -13.12 -0.73 10.35
N THR A 267 -13.43 0.35 11.07
CA THR A 267 -14.52 1.28 10.71
C THR A 267 -14.10 2.30 9.66
N VAL A 268 -12.80 2.50 9.49
CA VAL A 268 -12.21 3.36 8.44
C VAL A 268 -11.81 2.48 7.27
N HIS A 269 -11.95 2.98 6.04
CA HIS A 269 -11.53 2.26 4.83
C HIS A 269 -10.38 3.00 4.16
N PHE A 270 -9.52 2.24 3.47
CA PHE A 270 -8.53 2.83 2.59
C PHE A 270 -9.21 3.34 1.31
N PRO A 271 -9.07 4.62 0.95
CA PRO A 271 -9.73 5.21 -0.20
C PRO A 271 -9.14 4.72 -1.53
N LEU A 272 -9.95 4.01 -2.32
CA LEU A 272 -9.58 3.55 -3.65
C LEU A 272 -9.92 4.63 -4.68
N VAL A 273 -8.90 5.36 -5.17
CA VAL A 273 -9.13 6.51 -6.06
C VAL A 273 -9.75 6.15 -7.42
N TRP A 274 -9.71 4.87 -7.79
CA TRP A 274 -10.37 4.31 -8.97
C TRP A 274 -11.79 3.77 -8.73
N ALA A 275 -12.17 3.61 -7.46
CA ALA A 275 -13.44 3.03 -7.05
C ALA A 275 -13.90 3.69 -5.74
N ARG A 276 -14.18 4.99 -5.79
CA ARG A 276 -14.37 5.84 -4.59
C ARG A 276 -15.54 5.41 -3.71
N ASP A 277 -16.52 4.73 -4.28
CA ASP A 277 -17.70 4.21 -3.57
C ASP A 277 -17.45 2.83 -2.93
N VAL A 278 -16.29 2.22 -3.19
CA VAL A 278 -15.92 0.91 -2.64
C VAL A 278 -15.19 1.08 -1.33
N THR A 279 -15.80 0.59 -0.25
CA THR A 279 -15.29 0.69 1.13
C THR A 279 -14.83 -0.66 1.68
N THR A 280 -14.53 -1.62 0.80
CA THR A 280 -14.25 -3.02 1.19
C THR A 280 -12.81 -3.25 1.66
N VAL A 281 -11.89 -2.31 1.43
CA VAL A 281 -10.51 -2.37 1.91
C VAL A 281 -10.43 -1.63 3.25
N PRO A 282 -10.23 -2.34 4.37
CA PRO A 282 -10.10 -1.70 5.67
C PRO A 282 -8.84 -0.84 5.74
N GLY A 283 -8.90 0.20 6.57
CA GLY A 283 -7.76 1.06 6.81
C GLY A 283 -7.82 1.81 8.13
N GLU A 284 -6.82 2.65 8.32
CA GLU A 284 -6.64 3.53 9.48
C GLU A 284 -6.35 4.94 8.95
N ASN A 285 -6.96 5.96 9.54
CA ASN A 285 -6.51 7.34 9.33
C ASN A 285 -5.25 7.56 10.16
N ILE A 286 -4.11 7.72 9.51
CA ILE A 286 -2.80 7.88 10.16
C ILE A 286 -2.21 9.27 9.91
N THR A 287 -3.07 10.23 9.56
CA THR A 287 -2.65 11.60 9.21
C THR A 287 -1.74 12.23 10.25
N ASP A 288 -2.01 12.02 11.54
CA ASP A 288 -1.25 12.62 12.63
C ASP A 288 0.20 12.15 12.71
N ARG A 289 0.55 11.02 12.08
CA ARG A 289 1.95 10.57 11.98
C ARG A 289 2.76 11.34 10.95
N TYR A 290 2.09 12.00 10.01
CA TYR A 290 2.71 12.74 8.91
C TYR A 290 2.52 14.25 9.07
N ALA A 291 1.30 14.67 9.40
CA ALA A 291 0.91 16.06 9.48
C ALA A 291 1.72 16.80 10.55
N LYS A 292 2.21 17.98 10.18
CA LYS A 292 2.88 18.91 11.10
C LYS A 292 1.97 20.10 11.32
N LYS A 293 1.85 20.56 12.57
CA LYS A 293 1.16 21.82 12.86
C LYS A 293 1.85 22.95 12.10
N ALA A 294 1.08 23.73 11.35
CA ALA A 294 1.59 24.93 10.72
C ALA A 294 2.00 25.91 11.83
N THR A 295 3.30 26.14 11.99
CA THR A 295 3.83 27.03 13.04
C THR A 295 3.79 28.50 12.63
N SER A 296 3.78 28.78 11.32
CA SER A 296 3.71 30.13 10.75
C SER A 296 3.07 30.12 9.35
N PRO A 297 2.47 31.25 8.91
CA PRO A 297 2.12 31.44 7.51
C PRO A 297 3.34 31.25 6.61
N PRO A 298 3.20 30.64 5.42
CA PRO A 298 4.32 30.50 4.51
C PRO A 298 4.88 31.88 4.12
N SER A 299 6.20 32.04 4.17
CA SER A 299 6.89 33.27 3.75
C SER A 299 7.44 33.20 2.33
N THR A 300 7.27 32.06 1.65
CA THR A 300 7.82 31.77 0.33
C THR A 300 6.74 31.31 -0.65
N VAL A 301 7.08 31.31 -1.93
CA VAL A 301 6.31 30.70 -3.03
C VAL A 301 6.98 29.39 -3.39
N ARG A 302 6.22 28.31 -3.41
CA ARG A 302 6.73 27.01 -3.85
C ARG A 302 6.67 26.93 -5.38
N VAL A 303 7.83 26.91 -6.02
CA VAL A 303 7.96 26.87 -7.48
C VAL A 303 8.35 25.48 -7.95
N PHE A 304 7.48 24.84 -8.73
CA PHE A 304 7.69 23.53 -9.34
C PHE A 304 8.30 23.70 -10.73
N ILE A 305 9.40 23.01 -11.00
CA ILE A 305 10.08 23.05 -12.29
C ILE A 305 9.80 21.75 -13.05
N LYS A 306 9.15 21.88 -14.20
CA LYS A 306 8.87 20.78 -15.11
C LYS A 306 9.58 21.03 -16.44
N VAL A 307 10.34 20.05 -16.90
CA VAL A 307 11.06 20.14 -18.17
C VAL A 307 10.62 18.98 -19.04
N LEU A 308 10.17 19.30 -20.25
CA LEU A 308 9.65 18.38 -21.24
C LEU A 308 10.49 18.41 -22.52
N ASP A 309 10.54 17.30 -23.24
CA ASP A 309 11.01 17.27 -24.62
C ASP A 309 9.90 17.65 -25.61
N GLN A 310 10.22 17.66 -26.90
CA GLN A 310 9.27 17.94 -27.98
C GLN A 310 8.13 16.92 -28.07
N ASN A 311 8.29 15.73 -27.48
CA ASN A 311 7.29 14.67 -27.44
C ASN A 311 6.48 14.69 -26.13
N GLN A 312 6.55 15.77 -25.35
CA GLN A 312 5.87 15.92 -24.05
C GLN A 312 6.33 14.93 -22.98
N LYS A 313 7.56 14.40 -23.08
CA LYS A 313 8.17 13.52 -22.08
C LYS A 313 9.07 14.30 -21.13
N ARG A 314 9.02 13.98 -19.85
CA ARG A 314 9.86 14.59 -18.80
C ARG A 314 11.33 14.28 -19.01
N VAL A 315 12.16 15.32 -18.91
CA VAL A 315 13.61 15.24 -19.08
C VAL A 315 14.33 15.53 -17.77
N VAL A 316 15.33 14.71 -17.45
CA VAL A 316 16.27 14.98 -16.36
C VAL A 316 17.32 15.95 -16.86
N THR A 317 17.34 17.16 -16.31
CA THR A 317 18.34 18.19 -16.63
C THR A 317 18.69 19.04 -15.42
N ALA A 318 19.87 19.64 -15.44
CA ALA A 318 20.28 20.57 -14.40
C ALA A 318 19.50 21.89 -14.52
N ILE A 319 19.02 22.38 -13.39
CA ILE A 319 18.36 23.66 -13.23
C ILE A 319 19.21 24.56 -12.36
N THR A 320 19.35 25.81 -12.75
CA THR A 320 19.86 26.87 -11.88
C THR A 320 18.83 27.99 -11.76
N VAL A 321 18.67 28.52 -10.55
CA VAL A 321 17.80 29.65 -10.23
C VAL A 321 18.67 30.77 -9.67
N SER A 322 18.57 31.96 -10.25
CA SER A 322 19.29 33.15 -9.79
C SER A 322 18.38 34.35 -9.66
N SER A 323 18.64 35.22 -8.68
CA SER A 323 17.97 36.52 -8.58
C SER A 323 18.73 37.59 -9.38
N PRO A 324 18.07 38.45 -10.17
CA PRO A 324 18.71 39.58 -10.81
C PRO A 324 19.12 40.68 -9.82
N THR A 325 18.55 40.67 -8.61
CA THR A 325 18.79 41.70 -7.58
C THR A 325 19.64 41.21 -6.42
N ASP A 326 19.88 39.91 -6.32
CA ASP A 326 20.68 39.29 -5.28
C ASP A 326 21.59 38.23 -5.90
N THR A 327 22.86 38.59 -6.07
CA THR A 327 23.88 37.74 -6.70
C THR A 327 24.29 36.54 -5.83
N LEU A 328 23.90 36.52 -4.56
CA LEU A 328 24.18 35.41 -3.64
C LEU A 328 23.16 34.28 -3.79
N ILE A 329 21.96 34.56 -4.32
CA ILE A 329 20.96 33.52 -4.57
C ILE A 329 21.33 32.78 -5.85
N LYS A 330 21.94 31.61 -5.66
CA LYS A 330 22.15 30.62 -6.72
C LYS A 330 21.73 29.24 -6.22
N LEU A 331 20.52 28.83 -6.58
CA LEU A 331 19.99 27.50 -6.25
C LEU A 331 20.19 26.57 -7.44
N GLU A 332 20.51 25.30 -7.17
CA GLU A 332 20.76 24.31 -8.20
C GLU A 332 20.02 23.01 -7.89
N GLY A 333 19.63 22.27 -8.94
CA GLY A 333 18.94 21.00 -8.78
C GLY A 333 18.82 20.24 -10.10
N LYS A 334 18.23 19.04 -10.07
CA LYS A 334 17.93 18.26 -11.27
C LYS A 334 16.45 17.96 -11.36
N THR A 335 15.84 18.19 -12.53
CA THR A 335 14.46 17.79 -12.80
C THR A 335 14.32 16.27 -12.86
N ARG A 336 13.08 15.77 -12.81
CA ARG A 336 12.80 14.32 -12.87
C ARG A 336 12.34 13.91 -14.25
N GLY A 337 12.67 12.68 -14.64
CA GLY A 337 12.27 12.05 -15.90
C GLY A 337 10.97 11.26 -15.80
N GLU A 338 10.64 10.55 -16.89
CA GLU A 338 9.40 9.77 -17.05
C GLU A 338 9.21 8.63 -16.04
N SER A 339 10.31 8.14 -15.45
CA SER A 339 10.28 7.07 -14.45
C SER A 339 10.06 7.54 -13.02
N ALA A 340 9.86 8.85 -12.80
CA ALA A 340 9.53 9.41 -11.50
C ALA A 340 8.01 9.65 -11.40
N ASP A 341 7.48 9.62 -10.18
CA ASP A 341 6.06 9.92 -9.93
C ASP A 341 5.65 11.26 -10.55
N LEU A 342 4.41 11.33 -11.06
CA LEU A 342 3.86 12.54 -11.67
C LEU A 342 3.88 13.75 -10.73
N ASN A 343 3.89 13.52 -9.41
CA ASN A 343 3.94 14.55 -8.38
C ASN A 343 5.36 14.85 -7.85
N ASP A 344 6.37 14.07 -8.23
CA ASP A 344 7.77 14.34 -7.87
C ASP A 344 8.35 15.40 -8.79
N PHE A 345 8.35 16.67 -8.37
CA PHE A 345 8.94 17.78 -9.10
C PHE A 345 10.22 18.26 -8.43
N LEU A 346 11.16 18.76 -9.23
CA LEU A 346 12.17 19.65 -8.67
C LEU A 346 11.45 20.92 -8.19
N THR A 347 11.67 21.26 -6.93
CA THR A 347 10.94 22.32 -6.25
C THR A 347 11.91 23.27 -5.55
N PHE A 348 11.63 24.56 -5.64
CA PHE A 348 12.34 25.60 -4.88
C PHE A 348 11.34 26.45 -4.11
N ASP A 349 11.67 26.79 -2.87
CA ASP A 349 10.92 27.79 -2.10
C ASP A 349 11.58 29.16 -2.34
N LEU A 350 10.92 30.03 -3.10
CA LEU A 350 11.45 31.32 -3.54
C LEU A 350 10.74 32.49 -2.83
N ALA A 351 11.39 33.65 -2.76
CA ALA A 351 10.76 34.85 -2.19
C ALA A 351 9.53 35.28 -3.01
N PRO A 352 8.45 35.76 -2.37
CA PRO A 352 7.21 36.19 -3.04
C PRO A 352 7.40 37.53 -3.77
N ASP A 353 6.62 37.73 -4.83
CA ASP A 353 6.56 38.97 -5.62
C ASP A 353 7.92 39.46 -6.16
N LYS A 354 8.86 38.53 -6.39
CA LYS A 354 10.23 38.78 -6.89
C LYS A 354 10.46 38.12 -8.23
N GLU A 355 11.37 38.69 -9.02
CA GLU A 355 11.80 38.10 -10.28
C GLU A 355 12.99 37.16 -10.05
N PHE A 356 12.95 36.01 -10.72
CA PHE A 356 14.03 35.04 -10.78
C PHE A 356 14.28 34.62 -12.21
N THR A 357 15.53 34.31 -12.51
CA THR A 357 15.94 33.70 -13.77
C THR A 357 16.16 32.21 -13.53
N ILE A 358 15.42 31.38 -14.25
CA ILE A 358 15.50 29.93 -14.18
C ILE A 358 16.08 29.42 -15.50
N LYS A 359 17.21 28.72 -15.42
CA LYS A 359 17.88 28.12 -16.59
C LYS A 359 17.75 26.61 -16.56
N ALA A 360 17.36 26.05 -17.70
CA ALA A 360 17.29 24.62 -17.96
C ALA A 360 18.06 24.30 -19.26
N SER A 361 19.26 23.73 -19.14
CA SER A 361 20.15 23.51 -20.29
C SER A 361 20.41 24.83 -21.06
N THR A 362 20.04 24.90 -22.35
CA THR A 362 20.17 26.08 -23.22
C THR A 362 18.97 27.03 -23.15
N SER A 363 17.91 26.68 -22.41
CA SER A 363 16.71 27.49 -22.26
C SER A 363 16.72 28.28 -20.96
N GLU A 364 16.23 29.52 -21.01
CA GLU A 364 16.09 30.40 -19.85
C GLU A 364 14.68 31.00 -19.81
N LYS A 365 14.12 31.12 -18.61
CA LYS A 365 12.89 31.88 -18.38
C LYS A 365 13.07 32.84 -17.21
N LYS A 366 12.62 34.08 -17.39
CA LYS A 366 12.38 35.01 -16.29
C LYS A 366 11.00 34.77 -15.73
N VAL A 367 10.91 34.60 -14.42
CA VAL A 367 9.69 34.25 -13.72
C VAL A 367 9.51 35.20 -12.56
N ARG A 368 8.38 35.89 -12.50
CA ARG A 368 7.94 36.61 -11.31
C ARG A 368 7.13 35.66 -10.44
N THR A 369 7.54 35.49 -9.19
CA THR A 369 6.81 34.68 -8.19
C THR A 369 5.54 35.41 -7.75
N GLY A 370 4.51 34.63 -7.40
CA GLY A 370 3.27 35.16 -6.85
C GLY A 370 3.35 35.55 -5.37
N ALA A 371 2.19 35.59 -4.72
CA ALA A 371 2.06 35.90 -3.29
C ALA A 371 2.57 34.74 -2.40
N ALA A 372 3.03 35.07 -1.20
CA ALA A 372 3.52 34.08 -0.23
C ALA A 372 2.47 32.98 0.04
N GLY A 373 2.91 31.73 0.11
CA GLY A 373 2.04 30.56 0.27
C GLY A 373 1.37 30.05 -1.00
N SER A 374 1.50 30.77 -2.12
CA SER A 374 1.07 30.28 -3.44
C SER A 374 2.04 29.23 -3.99
N GLN A 375 1.56 28.52 -5.00
CA GLN A 375 2.32 27.57 -5.78
C GLN A 375 2.35 28.01 -7.23
N GLN A 376 3.46 27.73 -7.92
CA GLN A 376 3.61 28.09 -9.33
C GLN A 376 4.37 27.00 -10.07
N VAL A 377 3.88 26.64 -11.26
CA VAL A 377 4.58 25.69 -12.15
C VAL A 377 5.30 26.49 -13.23
N VAL A 378 6.57 26.16 -13.46
CA VAL A 378 7.37 26.70 -14.55
C VAL A 378 7.75 25.55 -15.47
N ASP A 379 7.11 25.54 -16.64
CA ASP A 379 7.36 24.56 -17.68
C ASP A 379 8.50 25.00 -18.61
N PHE A 380 9.35 24.07 -19.02
CA PHE A 380 10.30 24.23 -20.12
C PHE A 380 10.03 23.16 -21.18
N ILE A 381 10.22 23.51 -22.45
CA ILE A 381 10.30 22.55 -23.55
C ILE A 381 11.72 22.68 -24.13
N ILE A 382 12.50 21.60 -24.09
CA ILE A 382 13.87 21.58 -24.60
C ILE A 382 14.01 20.55 -25.73
N GLN A 383 14.98 20.76 -26.63
CA GLN A 383 15.36 19.70 -27.56
C GLN A 383 16.04 18.57 -26.79
N ALA A 384 15.53 17.35 -26.94
CA ALA A 384 16.22 16.17 -26.43
C ALA A 384 17.57 16.05 -27.16
N LYS A 385 18.64 15.82 -26.39
CA LYS A 385 19.98 15.56 -26.94
C LYS A 385 20.11 14.13 -27.45
#